data_AF-A0A059D855-F1
#
_entry.id   AF-A0A059D855-F1
#
_cell.length_a   1.000
_cell.length_b   1.000
_cell.length_c   1.000
_cell.angle_alpha   90.00
_cell.angle_beta   90.00
_cell.angle_gamma   90.00
#
_symmetry.space_group_name_H-M   'P 1'
#
loop_
_entity.id
_entity.type
_entity.pdbx_description
1 polymer ?
#
loop_
_entity_poly.entity_id
_entity_poly.type
_entity_poly.pdbx_seq_one_letter_code
_entity_poly.pdbx_strand_id
1 'polypeptide(L)'
;GCDCLGYIKYFDAHFINFTGGVETIENCVCLHEEDHGILWKHQDWRTGLAEVRRSRRLTVSFICTVANYEYGFFWHFYQDGKIEAEVKLTGILSLGALQPGETRKYGTTIAPGLYAPVHQHFFVARMDMAVDCKPGETFNQVVEVNVKVEEPGKENVHNNAFYAEEELLQSEMQAMRDCNPLSARHWIIRNTRTVNRTGQLTGYKLLPGSNCLPLAGSEAKFLRRAAFLKHNLWVTPYARDEMYPGGEFPNQNPRVGEGLATWVKQNRSLEETDIVLWYVFGVTHIPRLEDWPVMPVDRIGFMLMPHGFFNCSPAVDVPPNSGDSELKENGMAAKSIQNGLLAKM
;
A
#
# COMPACT_ATOMS: atom_id res chain seq x y z
N GLY A 1 -19.85 15.82 0.00
CA GLY A 1 -20.79 16.24 1.06
C GLY A 1 -20.78 15.29 2.24
N CYS A 2 -21.12 14.01 2.01
CA CYS A 2 -21.09 12.96 3.04
C CYS A 2 -19.88 12.02 2.86
N ASP A 3 -19.68 11.45 1.66
CA ASP A 3 -18.56 10.51 1.40
C ASP A 3 -17.19 11.20 1.40
N CYS A 4 -17.16 12.42 0.85
CA CYS A 4 -15.98 13.28 0.78
C CYS A 4 -16.33 14.64 1.39
N LEU A 5 -15.59 15.05 2.42
CA LEU A 5 -15.86 16.26 3.21
C LEU A 5 -14.74 17.30 3.02
N GLY A 6 -15.12 18.57 2.90
CA GLY A 6 -14.20 19.69 2.69
C GLY A 6 -14.34 20.30 1.30
N TYR A 7 -13.23 20.82 0.77
CA TYR A 7 -13.18 21.38 -0.58
C TYR A 7 -12.84 20.27 -1.59
N ILE A 8 -13.85 19.78 -2.30
CA ILE A 8 -13.74 18.58 -3.13
C ILE A 8 -13.77 18.94 -4.62
N LYS A 9 -12.82 18.38 -5.38
CA LYS A 9 -12.91 18.28 -6.83
C LYS A 9 -13.43 16.89 -7.20
N TYR A 10 -14.52 16.84 -7.94
CA TYR A 10 -15.09 15.60 -8.45
C TYR A 10 -14.72 15.36 -9.92
N PHE A 11 -14.66 14.08 -10.28
CA PHE A 11 -14.53 13.61 -11.66
C PHE A 11 -15.59 12.54 -11.93
N ASP A 12 -16.13 12.56 -13.15
CA ASP A 12 -17.08 11.59 -13.64
C ASP A 12 -16.36 10.42 -14.33
N ALA A 13 -17.03 9.28 -14.45
CA ALA A 13 -16.58 8.16 -15.28
C ALA A 13 -17.63 7.82 -16.33
N HIS A 14 -17.16 7.46 -17.53
CA HIS A 14 -18.00 7.08 -18.65
C HIS A 14 -17.76 5.61 -19.00
N PHE A 15 -18.85 4.85 -19.09
CA PHE A 15 -18.85 3.43 -19.42
C PHE A 15 -19.70 3.16 -20.66
N ILE A 16 -19.48 2.01 -21.28
CA ILE A 16 -20.32 1.52 -22.37
C ILE A 16 -21.40 0.62 -21.77
N ASN A 17 -22.66 0.93 -22.03
CA ASN A 17 -23.79 0.11 -21.59
C ASN A 17 -24.05 -1.08 -22.54
N PHE A 18 -24.97 -1.97 -22.17
CA PHE A 18 -25.27 -3.19 -22.95
C PHE A 18 -25.84 -2.94 -24.36
N THR A 19 -26.26 -1.70 -24.68
CA THR A 19 -26.72 -1.30 -26.02
C THR A 19 -25.65 -0.60 -26.85
N GLY A 20 -24.43 -0.42 -26.31
CA GLY A 20 -23.36 0.33 -26.95
C GLY A 20 -23.43 1.86 -26.76
N GLY A 21 -24.35 2.34 -25.91
CA GLY A 21 -24.43 3.76 -25.53
C GLY A 21 -23.48 4.11 -24.38
N VAL A 22 -23.30 5.41 -24.13
CA VAL A 22 -22.49 5.91 -23.02
C VAL A 22 -23.36 6.06 -21.77
N GLU A 23 -22.91 5.49 -20.66
CA GLU A 23 -23.45 5.68 -19.32
C GLU A 23 -22.44 6.47 -18.50
N THR A 24 -22.90 7.52 -17.81
CA THR A 24 -22.03 8.38 -16.99
C THR A 24 -22.35 8.16 -15.52
N ILE A 25 -21.33 7.86 -14.73
CA ILE A 25 -21.39 7.90 -13.27
C ILE A 25 -20.80 9.23 -12.84
N GLU A 26 -21.68 10.16 -12.48
CA GLU A 26 -21.30 11.49 -12.01
C GLU A 26 -20.58 11.39 -10.66
N ASN A 27 -19.60 12.26 -10.43
CA ASN A 27 -18.90 12.43 -9.15
C ASN A 27 -18.28 11.13 -8.58
N CYS A 28 -17.91 10.18 -9.44
CA CYS A 28 -17.46 8.86 -9.01
C CYS A 28 -16.06 8.87 -8.37
N VAL A 29 -15.23 9.86 -8.69
CA VAL A 29 -13.91 10.06 -8.06
C VAL A 29 -13.89 11.38 -7.30
N CYS A 30 -13.45 11.34 -6.05
CA CYS A 30 -13.15 12.52 -5.24
C CYS A 30 -11.64 12.80 -5.24
N LEU A 31 -11.28 14.08 -5.35
CA LEU A 31 -9.95 14.61 -5.08
C LEU A 31 -10.05 15.75 -4.07
N HIS A 32 -9.28 15.67 -3.00
CA HIS A 32 -9.20 16.73 -2.00
C HIS A 32 -7.90 16.65 -1.21
N GLU A 33 -7.53 17.72 -0.53
CA GLU A 33 -6.46 17.73 0.46
C GLU A 33 -7.04 17.81 1.87
N GLU A 34 -6.43 17.10 2.82
CA GLU A 34 -6.83 17.12 4.21
C GLU A 34 -5.64 17.27 5.16
N ASP A 35 -5.88 17.86 6.32
CA ASP A 35 -4.89 17.90 7.40
C ASP A 35 -4.57 16.49 7.89
N HIS A 36 -3.29 16.25 8.18
CA HIS A 36 -2.81 14.97 8.68
C HIS A 36 -1.88 15.14 9.89
N GLY A 37 -2.21 16.05 10.79
CA GLY A 37 -1.50 16.21 12.06
C GLY A 37 -0.08 16.78 11.89
N ILE A 38 0.89 16.20 12.59
CA ILE A 38 2.29 16.68 12.63
C ILE A 38 3.09 16.00 11.51
N LEU A 39 3.78 16.82 10.69
CA LEU A 39 4.74 16.34 9.69
C LEU A 39 6.09 16.06 10.34
N TRP A 40 6.63 17.06 11.04
CA TRP A 40 7.80 16.90 11.89
C TRP A 40 7.79 17.94 13.01
N LYS A 41 8.46 17.60 14.11
CA LYS A 41 8.59 18.46 15.29
C LYS A 41 9.94 18.22 15.95
N HIS A 42 10.59 19.28 16.41
CA HIS A 42 11.78 19.19 17.24
C HIS A 42 11.76 20.26 18.33
N GLN A 43 12.29 19.91 19.51
CA GLN A 43 12.56 20.84 20.59
C GLN A 43 13.98 20.62 21.09
N ASP A 44 14.81 21.64 20.98
CA ASP A 44 16.17 21.62 21.50
C ASP A 44 16.19 22.21 22.91
N TRP A 45 16.44 21.36 23.89
CA TRP A 45 16.48 21.77 25.29
C TRP A 45 17.65 22.71 25.63
N ARG A 46 18.74 22.70 24.84
CA ARG A 46 19.92 23.54 25.09
C ARG A 46 19.69 24.98 24.66
N THR A 47 18.98 25.17 23.55
CA THR A 47 18.68 26.50 23.00
C THR A 47 17.28 26.99 23.38
N GLY A 48 16.39 26.09 23.82
CA GLY A 48 14.99 26.38 24.09
C GLY A 48 14.13 26.50 22.83
N LEU A 49 14.70 26.33 21.63
CA LEU A 49 14.00 26.49 20.37
C LEU A 49 13.10 25.28 20.08
N ALA A 50 11.90 25.56 19.56
CA ALA A 50 10.96 24.56 19.09
C ALA A 50 10.53 24.87 17.65
N GLU A 51 10.42 23.81 16.85
CA GLU A 51 9.93 23.85 15.47
C GLU A 51 8.85 22.79 15.29
N VAL A 52 7.77 23.16 14.60
CA VAL A 52 6.69 22.25 14.21
C VAL A 52 6.31 22.54 12.76
N ARG A 53 6.02 21.50 11.98
CA ARG A 53 5.34 21.59 10.69
C ARG A 53 4.14 20.66 10.69
N ARG A 54 3.02 21.11 10.13
CA ARG A 54 1.84 20.27 9.96
C ARG A 54 1.91 19.50 8.66
N SER A 55 1.35 18.30 8.68
CA SER A 55 1.23 17.44 7.51
C SER A 55 -0.11 17.68 6.84
N ARG A 56 -0.13 17.58 5.52
CA ARG A 56 -1.33 17.49 4.69
C ARG A 56 -1.14 16.32 3.73
N ARG A 57 -2.24 15.68 3.36
CA ARG A 57 -2.24 14.65 2.32
C ARG A 57 -3.24 14.98 1.23
N LEU A 58 -2.86 14.75 -0.02
CA LEU A 58 -3.76 14.78 -1.16
C LEU A 58 -4.38 13.39 -1.30
N THR A 59 -5.70 13.32 -1.33
CA THR A 59 -6.48 12.09 -1.36
C THR A 59 -7.25 12.00 -2.67
N VAL A 60 -7.03 10.91 -3.41
CA VAL A 60 -7.84 10.48 -4.55
C VAL A 60 -8.62 9.25 -4.13
N SER A 61 -9.95 9.24 -4.28
CA SER A 61 -10.75 8.09 -3.87
C SER A 61 -11.99 7.83 -4.72
N PHE A 62 -12.44 6.58 -4.71
CA PHE A 62 -13.76 6.18 -5.19
C PHE A 62 -14.33 5.11 -4.25
N ILE A 63 -15.65 4.96 -4.25
CA ILE A 63 -16.34 3.91 -3.49
C ILE A 63 -17.14 3.07 -4.49
N CYS A 64 -17.11 1.75 -4.34
CA CYS A 64 -17.98 0.86 -5.10
C CYS A 64 -18.72 -0.11 -4.18
N THR A 65 -19.97 -0.40 -4.57
CA THR A 65 -20.79 -1.42 -3.93
C THR A 65 -20.71 -2.71 -4.73
N VAL A 66 -20.36 -3.80 -4.05
CA VAL A 66 -20.37 -5.16 -4.59
C VAL A 66 -21.39 -5.97 -3.80
N ALA A 67 -22.62 -5.99 -4.31
CA ALA A 67 -23.77 -6.60 -3.66
C ALA A 67 -24.00 -6.05 -2.24
N ASN A 68 -23.55 -6.78 -1.21
CA ASN A 68 -23.76 -6.45 0.20
C ASN A 68 -22.64 -5.59 0.82
N TYR A 69 -21.46 -5.51 0.18
CA TYR A 69 -20.32 -4.77 0.71
C TYR A 69 -20.07 -3.46 -0.04
N GLU A 70 -19.58 -2.47 0.69
CA GLU A 70 -18.97 -1.26 0.15
C GLU A 70 -17.45 -1.29 0.34
N TYR A 71 -16.72 -0.97 -0.72
CA TYR A 71 -15.28 -0.82 -0.72
C TYR A 71 -14.90 0.60 -1.14
N GLY A 72 -14.27 1.34 -0.24
CA GLY A 72 -13.67 2.62 -0.55
C GLY A 72 -12.18 2.45 -0.85
N PHE A 73 -11.74 2.84 -2.03
CA PHE A 73 -10.34 2.81 -2.44
C PHE A 73 -9.76 4.21 -2.37
N PHE A 74 -8.71 4.40 -1.58
CA PHE A 74 -8.06 5.67 -1.32
C PHE A 74 -6.59 5.59 -1.67
N TRP A 75 -6.12 6.57 -2.44
CA TRP A 75 -4.70 6.85 -2.65
C TRP A 75 -4.38 8.18 -1.98
N HIS A 76 -3.44 8.16 -1.04
CA HIS A 76 -2.96 9.33 -0.34
C HIS A 76 -1.52 9.67 -0.74
N PHE A 77 -1.26 10.96 -0.99
CA PHE A 77 0.06 11.49 -1.32
C PHE A 77 0.47 12.50 -0.26
N TYR A 78 1.65 12.31 0.32
CA TYR A 78 2.13 13.07 1.47
C TYR A 78 3.24 14.04 1.09
N GLN A 79 3.38 15.12 1.86
CA GLN A 79 4.44 16.14 1.66
C GLN A 79 5.86 15.60 1.88
N ASP A 80 6.02 14.47 2.58
CA ASP A 80 7.30 13.80 2.75
C ASP A 80 7.63 12.78 1.63
N GLY A 81 6.83 12.75 0.57
CA GLY A 81 6.99 11.90 -0.60
C GLY A 81 6.40 10.49 -0.46
N LYS A 82 5.74 10.16 0.67
CA LYS A 82 5.06 8.87 0.80
C LYS A 82 3.80 8.81 -0.08
N ILE A 83 3.50 7.62 -0.55
CA ILE A 83 2.24 7.27 -1.21
C ILE A 83 1.62 6.13 -0.40
N GLU A 84 0.36 6.23 -0.03
CA GLU A 84 -0.38 5.21 0.70
C GLU A 84 -1.58 4.75 -0.11
N ALA A 85 -1.78 3.44 -0.18
CA ALA A 85 -3.02 2.85 -0.63
C ALA A 85 -3.79 2.35 0.59
N GLU A 86 -5.04 2.80 0.74
CA GLU A 86 -5.95 2.38 1.80
C GLU A 86 -7.26 1.86 1.17
N VAL A 87 -7.71 0.70 1.62
CA VAL A 87 -9.04 0.16 1.33
C VAL A 87 -9.85 0.16 2.61
N LYS A 88 -11.02 0.80 2.55
CA LYS A 88 -12.03 0.81 3.60
C LYS A 88 -13.12 -0.19 3.26
N LEU A 89 -13.34 -1.16 4.15
CA LEU A 89 -14.40 -2.17 4.03
C LEU A 89 -15.55 -1.77 4.96
N THR A 90 -16.76 -1.65 4.45
CA THR A 90 -17.98 -1.39 5.21
C THR A 90 -19.18 -2.01 4.49
N GLY A 91 -20.40 -1.74 4.94
CA GLY A 91 -21.61 -2.31 4.36
C GLY A 91 -22.21 -3.41 5.21
N ILE A 92 -22.88 -4.37 4.60
CA ILE A 92 -23.70 -5.37 5.28
C ILE A 92 -23.05 -6.75 5.14
N LEU A 93 -22.99 -7.50 6.24
CA LEU A 93 -22.46 -8.86 6.23
C LEU A 93 -23.24 -9.77 5.27
N SER A 94 -22.53 -10.68 4.60
CA SER A 94 -23.18 -11.81 3.94
C SER A 94 -23.68 -12.78 5.00
N LEU A 95 -24.99 -13.06 5.01
CA LEU A 95 -25.64 -13.87 6.03
C LEU A 95 -26.10 -15.23 5.51
N GLY A 96 -26.11 -16.21 6.41
CA GLY A 96 -26.83 -17.46 6.25
C GLY A 96 -27.82 -17.68 7.40
N ALA A 97 -28.79 -18.57 7.17
CA ALA A 97 -29.77 -18.94 8.18
C ALA A 97 -29.25 -20.05 9.11
N LEU A 98 -29.69 -20.00 10.38
CA LEU A 98 -29.53 -21.06 11.37
C LEU A 98 -30.89 -21.58 11.81
N GLN A 99 -31.00 -22.89 12.00
CA GLN A 99 -32.14 -23.48 12.71
C GLN A 99 -32.09 -23.14 14.20
N PRO A 100 -33.24 -23.15 14.92
CA PRO A 100 -33.27 -22.96 16.36
C PRO A 100 -32.32 -23.94 17.08
N GLY A 101 -31.41 -23.40 17.91
CA GLY A 101 -30.41 -24.18 18.65
C GLY A 101 -29.20 -24.63 17.84
N GLU A 102 -29.16 -24.37 16.53
CA GLU A 102 -28.00 -24.67 15.69
C GLU A 102 -26.84 -23.70 15.96
N THR A 103 -25.62 -24.21 16.02
CA THR A 103 -24.39 -23.41 16.01
C THR A 103 -23.43 -23.94 14.96
N ARG A 104 -22.69 -23.05 14.28
CA ARG A 104 -21.71 -23.40 13.24
C ARG A 104 -20.36 -22.81 13.59
N LYS A 105 -19.32 -23.64 13.63
CA LYS A 105 -17.93 -23.20 13.85
C LYS A 105 -17.31 -22.38 12.71
N TYR A 106 -18.00 -22.27 11.57
CA TYR A 106 -17.52 -21.60 10.36
C TYR A 106 -17.93 -20.13 10.27
N GLY A 107 -18.43 -19.55 11.35
CA GLY A 107 -18.97 -18.20 11.39
C GLY A 107 -19.42 -17.83 12.80
N THR A 108 -20.00 -16.65 12.91
CA THR A 108 -20.53 -16.11 14.17
C THR A 108 -22.05 -16.07 14.07
N THR A 109 -22.77 -16.51 15.10
CA THR A 109 -24.20 -16.26 15.23
C THR A 109 -24.40 -14.77 15.56
N ILE A 110 -24.96 -14.02 14.62
CA ILE A 110 -25.06 -12.54 14.72
C ILE A 110 -26.41 -12.10 15.30
N ALA A 111 -27.45 -12.89 15.08
CA ALA A 111 -28.77 -12.70 15.68
C ALA A 111 -29.50 -14.05 15.75
N PRO A 112 -30.61 -14.17 16.50
CA PRO A 112 -31.42 -15.39 16.47
C PRO A 112 -31.78 -15.81 15.04
N GLY A 113 -31.36 -17.00 14.62
CA GLY A 113 -31.59 -17.53 13.28
C GLY A 113 -30.65 -17.02 12.18
N LEU A 114 -29.68 -16.14 12.49
CA LEU A 114 -28.74 -15.57 11.53
C LEU A 114 -27.28 -15.86 11.94
N TYR A 115 -26.47 -16.31 10.99
CA TYR A 115 -25.02 -16.40 11.14
C TYR A 115 -24.28 -15.75 9.98
N ALA A 116 -23.11 -15.18 10.28
CA ALA A 116 -22.21 -14.62 9.29
C ALA A 116 -20.96 -15.52 9.17
N PRO A 117 -20.69 -16.12 7.99
CA PRO A 117 -19.51 -16.94 7.78
C PRO A 117 -18.19 -16.17 7.95
N VAL A 118 -17.16 -16.84 8.47
CA VAL A 118 -15.78 -16.35 8.40
C VAL A 118 -15.36 -16.30 6.93
N HIS A 119 -14.74 -15.21 6.51
CA HIS A 119 -14.31 -14.99 5.12
C HIS A 119 -13.05 -14.12 5.06
N GLN A 120 -12.45 -14.03 3.87
CA GLN A 120 -11.28 -13.19 3.63
C GLN A 120 -11.56 -12.24 2.47
N HIS A 121 -11.03 -11.02 2.57
CA HIS A 121 -11.02 -10.04 1.48
C HIS A 121 -9.60 -9.90 0.99
N PHE A 122 -9.39 -9.99 -0.32
CA PHE A 122 -8.07 -9.84 -0.94
C PHE A 122 -8.13 -8.80 -2.06
N PHE A 123 -7.08 -8.01 -2.15
CA PHE A 123 -6.89 -6.96 -3.13
C PHE A 123 -5.52 -7.13 -3.80
N VAL A 124 -5.40 -6.68 -5.04
CA VAL A 124 -4.13 -6.70 -5.78
C VAL A 124 -3.85 -5.31 -6.32
N ALA A 125 -2.76 -4.70 -5.86
CA ALA A 125 -2.22 -3.50 -6.45
C ALA A 125 -1.20 -3.87 -7.53
N ARG A 126 -1.53 -3.58 -8.80
CA ARG A 126 -0.58 -3.63 -9.92
C ARG A 126 0.12 -2.28 -10.02
N MET A 127 1.40 -2.23 -9.73
CA MET A 127 2.20 -1.01 -9.75
C MET A 127 3.32 -1.15 -10.78
N ASP A 128 3.18 -0.38 -11.86
CA ASP A 128 4.15 -0.25 -12.94
C ASP A 128 5.20 0.79 -12.52
N MET A 129 6.42 0.36 -12.19
CA MET A 129 7.37 1.17 -11.44
C MET A 129 8.40 1.83 -12.36
N ALA A 130 8.63 3.13 -12.16
CA ALA A 130 9.64 3.91 -12.88
C ALA A 130 10.45 4.79 -11.92
N VAL A 131 11.07 4.19 -10.90
CA VAL A 131 11.82 4.92 -9.88
C VAL A 131 13.07 5.57 -10.49
N ASP A 132 13.08 6.91 -10.49
CA ASP A 132 14.15 7.75 -11.05
C ASP A 132 14.53 7.40 -12.51
N CYS A 133 13.60 6.79 -13.25
CA CYS A 133 13.74 6.47 -14.68
C CYS A 133 13.02 7.51 -15.54
N LYS A 134 13.64 7.90 -16.65
CA LYS A 134 12.95 8.62 -17.74
C LYS A 134 12.13 7.64 -18.58
N PRO A 135 11.15 8.13 -19.37
CA PRO A 135 10.41 7.27 -20.30
C PRO A 135 11.36 6.47 -21.20
N GLY A 136 11.22 5.14 -21.18
CA GLY A 136 12.06 4.20 -21.94
C GLY A 136 13.33 3.72 -21.24
N GLU A 137 13.67 4.26 -20.06
CA GLU A 137 14.77 3.74 -19.24
C GLU A 137 14.29 2.57 -18.38
N THR A 138 15.03 1.46 -18.43
CA THR A 138 14.70 0.23 -17.71
C THR A 138 15.74 -0.02 -16.63
N PHE A 139 16.03 0.95 -15.76
CA PHE A 139 17.10 0.81 -14.75
C PHE A 139 16.57 0.43 -13.38
N ASN A 140 15.39 -0.20 -13.30
CA ASN A 140 14.80 -0.62 -12.03
C ASN A 140 15.12 -2.08 -11.71
N GLN A 141 15.27 -2.34 -10.42
CA GLN A 141 15.42 -3.68 -9.84
C GLN A 141 14.75 -3.72 -8.46
N VAL A 142 14.43 -4.93 -7.98
CA VAL A 142 13.77 -5.12 -6.68
C VAL A 142 14.70 -5.81 -5.69
N VAL A 143 14.87 -5.21 -4.53
CA VAL A 143 15.66 -5.75 -3.42
C VAL A 143 14.72 -6.08 -2.26
N GLU A 144 14.73 -7.33 -1.79
CA GLU A 144 14.12 -7.69 -0.52
C GLU A 144 15.06 -7.34 0.63
N VAL A 145 14.52 -6.78 1.71
CA VAL A 145 15.27 -6.46 2.92
C VAL A 145 14.66 -7.18 4.11
N ASN A 146 15.51 -7.88 4.88
CA ASN A 146 15.16 -8.52 6.14
C ASN A 146 16.08 -8.00 7.26
N VAL A 147 15.54 -7.84 8.47
CA VAL A 147 16.34 -7.55 9.66
C VAL A 147 16.85 -8.86 10.27
N LYS A 148 18.16 -8.94 10.52
CA LYS A 148 18.83 -10.07 11.17
C LYS A 148 19.49 -9.63 12.46
N VAL A 149 19.41 -10.49 13.47
CA VAL A 149 20.17 -10.33 14.72
C VAL A 149 21.57 -10.87 14.48
N GLU A 150 22.59 -10.13 14.91
CA GLU A 150 23.98 -10.55 14.82
C GLU A 150 24.27 -11.66 15.82
N GLU A 151 25.09 -12.64 15.44
CA GLU A 151 25.42 -13.76 16.31
C GLU A 151 26.23 -13.31 17.55
N PRO A 152 26.11 -14.01 18.69
CA PRO A 152 26.95 -13.73 19.86
C PRO A 152 28.45 -13.85 19.54
N GLY A 153 29.27 -12.93 20.03
CA GLY A 153 30.70 -13.00 19.79
C GLY A 153 31.50 -11.80 20.30
N LYS A 154 32.80 -11.79 20.00
CA LYS A 154 33.70 -10.69 20.37
C LYS A 154 33.30 -9.35 19.75
N GLU A 155 32.70 -9.39 18.56
CA GLU A 155 32.21 -8.21 17.85
C GLU A 155 30.78 -7.80 18.27
N ASN A 156 30.11 -8.62 19.11
CA ASN A 156 28.76 -8.38 19.62
C ASN A 156 28.67 -8.81 21.10
N VAL A 157 29.56 -8.28 21.94
CA VAL A 157 29.73 -8.71 23.35
C VAL A 157 28.44 -8.59 24.17
N HIS A 158 27.55 -7.68 23.78
CA HIS A 158 26.30 -7.41 24.47
C HIS A 158 25.06 -8.06 23.82
N ASN A 159 25.24 -8.85 22.75
CA ASN A 159 24.16 -9.56 22.05
C ASN A 159 22.97 -8.67 21.64
N ASN A 160 23.24 -7.42 21.28
CA ASN A 160 22.22 -6.43 20.96
C ASN A 160 22.36 -5.84 19.55
N ALA A 161 23.36 -6.26 18.79
CA ALA A 161 23.52 -5.86 17.40
C ALA A 161 22.53 -6.58 16.48
N PHE A 162 22.02 -5.85 15.50
CA PHE A 162 21.20 -6.34 14.40
C PHE A 162 21.46 -5.46 13.17
N TYR A 163 21.19 -5.99 11.97
CA TYR A 163 21.45 -5.30 10.72
C TYR A 163 20.40 -5.63 9.66
N ALA A 164 20.37 -4.83 8.60
CA ALA A 164 19.58 -5.10 7.41
C ALA A 164 20.38 -5.98 6.45
N GLU A 165 19.79 -7.10 6.05
CA GLU A 165 20.30 -7.94 4.98
C GLU A 165 19.46 -7.73 3.72
N GLU A 166 20.13 -7.55 2.59
CA GLU A 166 19.52 -7.31 1.29
C GLU A 166 19.68 -8.53 0.38
N GLU A 167 18.59 -8.93 -0.28
CA GLU A 167 18.56 -9.97 -1.30
C GLU A 167 18.01 -9.36 -2.60
N LEU A 168 18.82 -9.34 -3.67
CA LEU A 168 18.36 -8.93 -5.00
C LEU A 168 17.45 -10.03 -5.58
N LEU A 169 16.25 -9.64 -6.02
CA LEU A 169 15.30 -10.54 -6.68
C LEU A 169 15.58 -10.51 -8.19
N GLN A 170 16.30 -11.50 -8.69
CA GLN A 170 16.85 -11.50 -10.06
C GLN A 170 15.89 -12.04 -11.10
N SER A 171 14.87 -12.82 -10.70
CA SER A 171 13.93 -13.44 -11.63
C SER A 171 12.52 -13.54 -11.07
N GLU A 172 11.53 -13.71 -11.96
CA GLU A 172 10.13 -13.82 -11.57
C GLU A 172 9.84 -14.95 -10.57
N MET A 173 10.49 -16.12 -10.73
CA MET A 173 10.31 -17.23 -9.79
C MET A 173 10.92 -16.95 -8.42
N GLN A 174 12.03 -16.20 -8.35
CA GLN A 174 12.60 -15.78 -7.07
C GLN A 174 11.71 -14.72 -6.39
N ALA A 175 11.02 -13.90 -7.18
CA ALA A 175 10.23 -12.76 -6.73
C ALA A 175 8.78 -13.10 -6.32
N MET A 176 8.49 -14.36 -6.04
CA MET A 176 7.26 -14.79 -5.36
C MET A 176 7.50 -14.77 -3.85
N ARG A 177 7.17 -13.66 -3.18
CA ARG A 177 7.57 -13.41 -1.78
C ARG A 177 6.37 -13.21 -0.87
N ASP A 178 6.53 -13.63 0.37
CA ASP A 178 5.56 -13.42 1.44
C ASP A 178 6.05 -12.37 2.42
N CYS A 179 5.11 -11.64 3.02
CA CYS A 179 5.42 -10.74 4.12
C CYS A 179 5.97 -11.55 5.31
N ASN A 180 6.95 -10.99 6.02
CA ASN A 180 7.46 -11.58 7.25
C ASN A 180 7.62 -10.50 8.33
N PRO A 181 6.62 -10.34 9.23
CA PRO A 181 6.69 -9.33 10.28
C PRO A 181 7.81 -9.62 11.30
N LEU A 182 8.25 -10.88 11.45
CA LEU A 182 9.32 -11.25 12.40
C LEU A 182 10.69 -10.72 11.97
N SER A 183 10.91 -10.54 10.67
CA SER A 183 12.13 -9.93 10.11
C SER A 183 11.91 -8.52 9.57
N ALA A 184 10.77 -7.89 9.88
CA ALA A 184 10.36 -6.60 9.32
C ALA A 184 10.55 -6.52 7.79
N ARG A 185 10.24 -7.62 7.09
CA ARG A 185 10.49 -7.76 5.66
C ARG A 185 9.77 -6.68 4.85
N HIS A 186 10.50 -6.10 3.92
CA HIS A 186 10.00 -5.11 2.97
C HIS A 186 10.80 -5.17 1.67
N TRP A 187 10.32 -4.49 0.64
CA TRP A 187 10.96 -4.50 -0.68
C TRP A 187 11.28 -3.08 -1.13
N ILE A 188 12.43 -2.90 -1.76
CA ILE A 188 12.88 -1.61 -2.28
C ILE A 188 13.07 -1.74 -3.77
N ILE A 189 12.35 -0.92 -4.52
CA ILE A 189 12.56 -0.71 -5.94
C ILE A 189 13.64 0.35 -6.08
N ARG A 190 14.75 0.02 -6.72
CA ARG A 190 15.90 0.91 -6.84
C ARG A 190 16.24 1.19 -8.29
N ASN A 191 16.66 2.42 -8.55
CA ASN A 191 17.32 2.77 -9.80
C ASN A 191 18.79 2.29 -9.75
N THR A 192 19.32 1.67 -10.80
CA THR A 192 20.69 1.13 -10.83
C THR A 192 21.75 2.13 -11.33
N ARG A 193 21.36 3.37 -11.62
CA ARG A 193 22.22 4.43 -12.17
C ARG A 193 22.24 5.69 -11.31
N THR A 194 21.11 6.04 -10.71
CA THR A 194 20.97 7.28 -9.94
C THR A 194 21.29 7.06 -8.47
N VAL A 195 22.30 7.79 -7.99
CA VAL A 195 22.75 7.78 -6.58
C VAL A 195 22.36 9.05 -5.84
N ASN A 196 22.22 8.94 -4.53
CA ASN A 196 22.03 10.05 -3.62
C ASN A 196 23.37 10.61 -3.09
N ARG A 197 23.30 11.61 -2.21
CA ARG A 197 24.46 12.30 -1.63
C ARG A 197 25.47 11.41 -0.91
N THR A 198 25.09 10.20 -0.49
CA THR A 198 26.00 9.23 0.16
C THR A 198 26.49 8.15 -0.80
N GLY A 199 26.24 8.28 -2.11
CA GLY A 199 26.62 7.31 -3.14
C GLY A 199 25.74 6.05 -3.17
N GLN A 200 24.66 6.00 -2.40
CA GLN A 200 23.72 4.87 -2.40
C GLN A 200 22.66 5.06 -3.49
N LEU A 201 22.18 3.95 -4.05
CA LEU A 201 21.14 3.98 -5.08
C LEU A 201 19.83 4.57 -4.55
N THR A 202 19.18 5.39 -5.37
CA THR A 202 17.84 5.93 -5.09
C THR A 202 16.79 4.83 -5.18
N GLY A 203 15.76 4.90 -4.34
CA GLY A 203 14.72 3.89 -4.33
C GLY A 203 13.40 4.34 -3.71
N TYR A 204 12.36 3.56 -3.94
CA TYR A 204 11.10 3.58 -3.19
C TYR A 204 10.90 2.23 -2.50
N LYS A 205 10.55 2.27 -1.22
CA LYS A 205 10.29 1.12 -0.37
C LYS A 205 8.80 0.81 -0.36
N LEU A 206 8.42 -0.38 -0.77
CA LEU A 206 7.12 -0.98 -0.45
C LEU A 206 7.16 -1.48 1.00
N LEU A 207 6.42 -0.80 1.87
CA LEU A 207 6.21 -1.18 3.26
C LEU A 207 4.86 -1.90 3.39
N PRO A 208 4.85 -3.20 3.73
CA PRO A 208 3.61 -3.94 3.96
C PRO A 208 2.80 -3.38 5.11
N GLY A 209 1.47 -3.33 4.93
CA GLY A 209 0.53 -3.22 6.06
C GLY A 209 0.18 -4.59 6.64
N SER A 210 -0.81 -4.61 7.54
CA SER A 210 -1.42 -5.84 8.06
C SER A 210 -1.87 -6.74 6.92
N ASN A 211 -1.63 -8.04 7.05
CA ASN A 211 -1.80 -8.97 5.94
C ASN A 211 -2.15 -10.40 6.36
N CYS A 212 -2.70 -11.15 5.42
CA CYS A 212 -2.85 -12.59 5.52
C CYS A 212 -2.65 -13.27 4.15
N LEU A 213 -2.43 -14.58 4.19
CA LEU A 213 -2.50 -15.46 3.03
C LEU A 213 -3.86 -16.21 3.04
N PRO A 214 -4.30 -16.77 1.91
CA PRO A 214 -5.54 -17.53 1.85
C PRO A 214 -5.51 -18.72 2.81
N LEU A 215 -6.46 -18.75 3.74
CA LEU A 215 -6.66 -19.85 4.69
C LEU A 215 -7.49 -20.94 4.02
N ALA A 216 -6.83 -21.73 3.16
CA ALA A 216 -7.46 -22.79 2.39
C ALA A 216 -6.51 -23.97 2.17
N GLY A 217 -7.09 -25.15 1.93
CA GLY A 217 -6.31 -26.31 1.49
C GLY A 217 -5.69 -26.08 0.11
N SER A 218 -4.57 -26.73 -0.18
CA SER A 218 -3.81 -26.56 -1.44
C SER A 218 -4.66 -26.83 -2.70
N GLU A 219 -5.64 -27.72 -2.60
CA GLU A 219 -6.54 -28.13 -3.68
C GLU A 219 -7.87 -27.34 -3.71
N ALA A 220 -7.98 -26.27 -2.92
CA ALA A 220 -9.19 -25.46 -2.88
C ALA A 220 -9.55 -24.93 -4.27
N LYS A 221 -10.80 -25.16 -4.69
CA LYS A 221 -11.24 -24.87 -6.07
C LYS A 221 -11.04 -23.40 -6.46
N PHE A 222 -11.19 -22.46 -5.52
CA PHE A 222 -10.99 -21.03 -5.82
C PHE A 222 -9.52 -20.70 -6.14
N LEU A 223 -8.55 -21.39 -5.52
CA LEU A 223 -7.12 -21.19 -5.80
C LEU A 223 -6.73 -21.62 -7.22
N ARG A 224 -7.55 -22.41 -7.91
CA ARG A 224 -7.34 -22.71 -9.34
C ARG A 224 -7.49 -21.48 -10.22
N ARG A 225 -8.34 -20.52 -9.82
CA ARG A 225 -8.64 -19.26 -10.52
C ARG A 225 -7.96 -18.04 -9.87
N ALA A 226 -7.55 -18.18 -8.61
CA ALA A 226 -6.95 -17.12 -7.81
C ALA A 226 -5.57 -17.53 -7.26
N ALA A 227 -4.77 -18.22 -8.07
CA ALA A 227 -3.44 -18.68 -7.66
C ALA A 227 -2.48 -17.52 -7.31
N PHE A 228 -2.75 -16.32 -7.84
CA PHE A 228 -2.05 -15.09 -7.44
C PHE A 228 -2.18 -14.77 -5.94
N LEU A 229 -3.17 -15.31 -5.24
CA LEU A 229 -3.32 -15.12 -3.80
C LEU A 229 -2.28 -15.88 -2.96
N LYS A 230 -1.51 -16.79 -3.57
CA LYS A 230 -0.57 -17.65 -2.83
C LYS A 230 0.63 -16.92 -2.24
N HIS A 231 0.93 -15.72 -2.75
CA HIS A 231 2.03 -14.89 -2.25
C HIS A 231 1.61 -13.43 -2.12
N ASN A 232 2.23 -12.70 -1.18
CA ASN A 232 1.95 -11.28 -0.97
C ASN A 232 2.59 -10.37 -2.03
N LEU A 233 3.74 -10.75 -2.58
CA LEU A 233 4.41 -10.02 -3.64
C LEU A 233 4.74 -10.95 -4.79
N TRP A 234 4.45 -10.46 -5.99
CA TRP A 234 4.98 -11.00 -7.23
C TRP A 234 5.61 -9.87 -8.02
N VAL A 235 6.66 -10.16 -8.76
CA VAL A 235 7.30 -9.19 -9.65
C VAL A 235 7.45 -9.82 -11.02
N THR A 236 7.04 -9.07 -12.05
CA THR A 236 7.21 -9.45 -13.45
C THR A 236 7.86 -8.29 -14.21
N PRO A 237 8.57 -8.54 -15.31
CA PRO A 237 8.80 -7.49 -16.29
C PRO A 237 7.47 -6.96 -16.82
N TYR A 238 7.45 -5.72 -17.26
CA TYR A 238 6.31 -5.16 -17.96
C TYR A 238 6.01 -5.96 -19.24
N ALA A 239 4.73 -6.29 -19.41
CA ALA A 239 4.19 -6.74 -20.67
C ALA A 239 2.80 -6.14 -20.85
N ARG A 240 2.54 -5.60 -22.05
CA ARG A 240 1.33 -4.84 -22.36
C ARG A 240 0.04 -5.61 -22.08
N ASP A 241 0.04 -6.90 -22.35
CA ASP A 241 -1.15 -7.76 -22.25
C ASP A 241 -1.26 -8.43 -20.86
N GLU A 242 -0.31 -8.19 -19.96
CA GLU A 242 -0.29 -8.71 -18.58
C GLU A 242 -0.96 -7.69 -17.63
N MET A 243 -2.29 -7.67 -17.64
CA MET A 243 -3.11 -6.70 -16.88
C MET A 243 -3.87 -7.31 -15.69
N TYR A 244 -4.41 -8.52 -15.86
CA TYR A 244 -5.31 -9.14 -14.88
C TYR A 244 -4.67 -10.37 -14.21
N PRO A 245 -4.40 -10.35 -12.89
CA PRO A 245 -3.62 -11.41 -12.24
C PRO A 245 -4.34 -12.77 -12.22
N GLY A 246 -5.67 -12.78 -12.36
CA GLY A 246 -6.50 -13.99 -12.50
C GLY A 246 -6.87 -14.36 -13.95
N GLY A 247 -6.30 -13.68 -14.94
CA GLY A 247 -6.69 -13.77 -16.36
C GLY A 247 -7.83 -12.82 -16.74
N GLU A 248 -8.01 -12.61 -18.05
CA GLU A 248 -8.94 -11.64 -18.64
C GLU A 248 -10.42 -11.98 -18.39
N PHE A 249 -10.76 -13.26 -18.40
CA PHE A 249 -12.14 -13.74 -18.26
C PHE A 249 -12.28 -14.54 -16.96
N PRO A 250 -12.47 -13.91 -15.79
CA PRO A 250 -12.48 -14.63 -14.53
C PRO A 250 -13.79 -15.44 -14.34
N ASN A 251 -14.93 -14.96 -14.83
CA ASN A 251 -16.24 -15.55 -14.53
C ASN A 251 -16.35 -17.00 -15.04
N GLN A 252 -16.66 -17.94 -14.13
CA GLN A 252 -16.78 -19.39 -14.38
C GLN A 252 -15.62 -20.04 -15.16
N ASN A 253 -14.45 -19.39 -15.26
CA ASN A 253 -13.35 -19.86 -16.09
C ASN A 253 -12.87 -21.26 -15.64
N PRO A 254 -13.01 -22.30 -16.49
CA PRO A 254 -12.54 -23.64 -16.16
C PRO A 254 -11.04 -23.80 -16.39
N ARG A 255 -10.41 -22.85 -17.10
CA ARG A 255 -9.00 -22.90 -17.47
C ARG A 255 -8.14 -22.70 -16.23
N VAL A 256 -7.17 -23.58 -16.09
CA VAL A 256 -6.10 -23.48 -15.10
C VAL A 256 -4.88 -22.92 -15.81
N GLY A 257 -4.15 -22.04 -15.13
CA GLY A 257 -2.89 -21.53 -15.65
C GLY A 257 -3.03 -20.31 -16.57
N GLU A 258 -3.94 -19.40 -16.27
CA GLU A 258 -3.93 -18.04 -16.81
C GLU A 258 -3.52 -17.04 -15.71
N GLY A 259 -3.05 -15.87 -16.13
CA GLY A 259 -2.68 -14.79 -15.22
C GLY A 259 -1.30 -14.96 -14.56
N LEU A 260 -1.14 -14.27 -13.44
CA LEU A 260 0.15 -14.01 -12.79
C LEU A 260 0.91 -15.28 -12.42
N ALA A 261 0.22 -16.27 -11.87
CA ALA A 261 0.82 -17.55 -11.48
C ALA A 261 1.33 -18.38 -12.68
N THR A 262 0.96 -18.03 -13.91
CA THR A 262 1.54 -18.59 -15.13
C THR A 262 2.62 -17.70 -15.71
N TRP A 263 2.43 -16.38 -15.71
CA TRP A 263 3.42 -15.45 -16.28
C TRP A 263 4.79 -15.63 -15.63
N VAL A 264 4.84 -15.73 -14.30
CA VAL A 264 6.10 -15.90 -13.56
C VAL A 264 6.86 -17.18 -13.88
N LYS A 265 6.22 -18.19 -14.48
CA LYS A 265 6.88 -19.44 -14.90
C LYS A 265 7.79 -19.24 -16.11
N GLN A 266 7.65 -18.12 -16.83
CA GLN A 266 8.60 -17.71 -17.85
C GLN A 266 9.97 -17.39 -17.24
N ASN A 267 10.01 -17.10 -15.93
CA ASN A 267 11.21 -16.85 -15.15
C ASN A 267 12.13 -15.80 -15.79
N ARG A 268 11.51 -14.74 -16.33
CA ARG A 268 12.21 -13.63 -16.98
C ARG A 268 13.10 -12.91 -15.96
N SER A 269 14.16 -12.27 -16.45
CA SER A 269 15.05 -11.47 -15.59
C SER A 269 14.34 -10.22 -15.09
N LEU A 270 14.61 -9.85 -13.84
CA LEU A 270 14.13 -8.65 -13.16
C LEU A 270 15.23 -7.61 -12.90
N GLU A 271 16.44 -7.86 -13.40
CA GLU A 271 17.57 -6.96 -13.25
C GLU A 271 17.56 -5.95 -14.40
N GLU A 272 17.60 -4.66 -14.06
CA GLU A 272 17.64 -3.57 -15.04
C GLU A 272 16.56 -3.73 -16.12
N THR A 273 15.32 -3.84 -15.65
CA THR A 273 14.15 -3.96 -16.52
C THR A 273 13.04 -2.99 -16.10
N ASP A 274 12.02 -2.90 -16.95
CA ASP A 274 10.74 -2.28 -16.61
C ASP A 274 9.95 -3.27 -15.75
N ILE A 275 9.67 -2.92 -14.49
CA ILE A 275 9.16 -3.87 -13.50
C ILE A 275 7.73 -3.52 -13.08
N VAL A 276 6.91 -4.56 -12.96
CA VAL A 276 5.56 -4.47 -12.42
C VAL A 276 5.53 -5.23 -11.10
N LEU A 277 5.18 -4.53 -10.02
CA LEU A 277 4.86 -5.15 -8.75
C LEU A 277 3.39 -5.53 -8.72
N TRP A 278 3.11 -6.74 -8.25
CA TRP A 278 1.77 -7.22 -7.95
C TRP A 278 1.69 -7.49 -6.46
N TYR A 279 1.24 -6.49 -5.72
CA TYR A 279 1.14 -6.60 -4.26
C TYR A 279 -0.26 -7.08 -3.87
N VAL A 280 -0.32 -8.29 -3.32
CA VAL A 280 -1.52 -8.94 -2.83
C VAL A 280 -1.61 -8.74 -1.33
N PHE A 281 -2.69 -8.09 -0.91
CA PHE A 281 -2.96 -7.85 0.49
C PHE A 281 -4.39 -8.24 0.88
N GLY A 282 -4.56 -8.74 2.09
CA GLY A 282 -5.85 -9.22 2.54
C GLY A 282 -6.06 -9.22 4.04
N VAL A 283 -7.33 -9.27 4.42
CA VAL A 283 -7.81 -9.35 5.80
C VAL A 283 -8.65 -10.59 5.99
N THR A 284 -8.46 -11.26 7.12
CA THR A 284 -9.35 -12.33 7.57
C THR A 284 -10.41 -11.75 8.49
N HIS A 285 -11.66 -11.82 8.05
CA HIS A 285 -12.79 -11.29 8.79
C HIS A 285 -13.52 -12.42 9.52
N ILE A 286 -13.44 -12.37 10.85
CA ILE A 286 -14.30 -13.14 11.76
C ILE A 286 -15.40 -12.18 12.22
N PRO A 287 -16.63 -12.27 11.67
CA PRO A 287 -17.68 -11.29 11.96
C PRO A 287 -18.02 -11.20 13.44
N ARG A 288 -18.35 -10.00 13.91
CA ARG A 288 -18.76 -9.72 15.30
C ARG A 288 -20.18 -9.14 15.33
N LEU A 289 -20.76 -9.08 16.51
CA LEU A 289 -22.12 -8.53 16.69
C LEU A 289 -22.20 -7.06 16.30
N GLU A 290 -21.13 -6.30 16.55
CA GLU A 290 -20.99 -4.88 16.22
C GLU A 290 -20.96 -4.62 14.71
N ASP A 291 -20.76 -5.66 13.91
CA ASP A 291 -20.71 -5.55 12.45
C ASP A 291 -22.12 -5.66 11.82
N TRP A 292 -23.18 -5.76 12.65
CA TRP A 292 -24.58 -5.86 12.25
C TRP A 292 -25.46 -4.78 12.93
N PRO A 293 -26.41 -4.14 12.22
CA PRO A 293 -26.84 -4.42 10.84
C PRO A 293 -25.97 -3.83 9.74
N VAL A 294 -25.05 -2.93 10.09
CA VAL A 294 -24.10 -2.30 9.17
C VAL A 294 -22.73 -2.29 9.82
N MET A 295 -21.75 -2.82 9.11
CA MET A 295 -20.38 -2.99 9.56
C MET A 295 -19.65 -1.65 9.64
N PRO A 296 -19.14 -1.23 10.81
CA PRO A 296 -18.22 -0.10 10.91
C PRO A 296 -16.98 -0.32 10.04
N VAL A 297 -16.39 0.77 9.54
CA VAL A 297 -15.25 0.69 8.61
C VAL A 297 -14.07 -0.06 9.21
N ASP A 298 -13.65 -1.13 8.54
CA ASP A 298 -12.33 -1.75 8.72
C ASP A 298 -11.36 -1.26 7.62
N ARG A 299 -10.05 -1.24 7.91
CA ARG A 299 -9.02 -0.64 7.04
C ARG A 299 -7.89 -1.60 6.77
N ILE A 300 -7.46 -1.66 5.51
CA ILE A 300 -6.26 -2.37 5.10
C ILE A 300 -5.52 -1.59 4.02
N GLY A 301 -4.20 -1.71 3.93
CA GLY A 301 -3.43 -0.94 2.96
C GLY A 301 -1.94 -1.24 2.99
N PHE A 302 -1.17 -0.38 2.32
CA PHE A 302 0.29 -0.40 2.30
C PHE A 302 0.84 0.99 1.98
N MET A 303 2.14 1.17 2.15
CA MET A 303 2.83 2.42 1.79
C MET A 303 3.98 2.18 0.81
N LEU A 304 4.17 3.12 -0.11
CA LEU A 304 5.40 3.35 -0.83
C LEU A 304 6.10 4.55 -0.20
N MET A 305 7.36 4.39 0.20
CA MET A 305 8.12 5.42 0.91
C MET A 305 9.43 5.71 0.18
N PRO A 306 9.85 6.98 0.02
CA PRO A 306 11.16 7.27 -0.54
C PRO A 306 12.27 6.66 0.34
N HIS A 307 13.20 5.94 -0.26
CA HIS A 307 14.31 5.28 0.41
C HIS A 307 15.63 5.73 -0.22
N GLY A 308 16.26 6.75 0.38
CA GLY A 308 17.43 7.39 -0.21
C GLY A 308 17.15 8.06 -1.56
N PHE A 309 15.87 8.32 -1.90
CA PHE A 309 15.45 9.00 -3.12
C PHE A 309 15.83 10.49 -3.08
N PHE A 310 15.54 11.15 -1.96
CA PHE A 310 15.91 12.55 -1.69
C PHE A 310 17.24 12.64 -0.95
N ASN A 311 17.97 13.74 -1.14
CA ASN A 311 19.26 13.99 -0.47
C ASN A 311 19.11 14.47 0.98
N CYS A 312 17.92 14.87 1.38
CA CYS A 312 17.55 15.24 2.74
C CYS A 312 16.04 14.98 2.92
N SER A 313 15.50 15.28 4.09
CA SER A 313 14.05 15.23 4.27
C SER A 313 13.40 16.22 3.30
N PRO A 314 12.48 15.78 2.41
CA PRO A 314 11.76 16.67 1.50
C PRO A 314 10.70 17.53 2.22
N ALA A 315 10.54 17.37 3.54
CA ALA A 315 9.56 18.09 4.35
C ALA A 315 10.13 19.33 5.05
N VAL A 316 11.41 19.65 4.86
CA VAL A 316 12.10 20.72 5.62
C VAL A 316 11.75 22.13 5.15
N ASP A 317 11.32 22.29 3.91
CA ASP A 317 10.95 23.57 3.29
C ASP A 317 9.45 23.90 3.44
N VAL A 318 8.67 22.98 3.99
CA VAL A 318 7.27 23.26 4.38
C VAL A 318 7.27 24.42 5.38
N PRO A 319 6.47 25.48 5.17
CA PRO A 319 6.44 26.63 6.07
C PRO A 319 5.75 26.28 7.40
N PRO A 320 6.11 26.97 8.50
CA PRO A 320 5.37 26.86 9.75
C PRO A 320 3.94 27.36 9.59
N ASN A 321 3.05 26.95 10.48
CA ASN A 321 1.71 27.52 10.52
C ASN A 321 1.79 29.02 10.85
N SER A 322 0.84 29.82 10.33
CA SER A 322 0.79 31.27 10.54
C SER A 322 0.85 31.69 12.01
N GLY A 323 0.25 30.91 12.92
CA GLY A 323 0.31 31.16 14.38
C GLY A 323 1.66 30.90 15.06
N ASP A 324 2.56 30.13 14.44
CA ASP A 324 3.91 29.88 14.98
C ASP A 324 4.92 30.99 14.58
N SER A 325 4.55 31.82 13.61
CA SER A 325 5.42 32.92 13.13
C SER A 325 5.34 34.14 14.04
N GLU A 326 4.19 34.43 14.65
CA GLU A 326 3.98 35.59 15.53
C GLU A 326 4.75 35.50 16.86
N LEU A 327 5.03 34.29 17.35
CA LEU A 327 5.81 34.09 18.59
C LEU A 327 7.30 34.39 18.42
N LYS A 328 7.83 34.38 17.18
CA LYS A 328 9.25 34.69 16.90
C LYS A 328 9.52 36.17 16.68
N GLU A 329 8.52 37.00 16.37
CA GLU A 329 8.71 38.46 16.20
C GLU A 329 8.85 39.22 17.52
N ASN A 330 8.33 38.67 18.63
CA ASN A 330 8.36 39.34 19.94
C ASN A 330 9.62 39.05 20.79
N GLY A 331 10.64 38.41 20.25
CA GLY A 331 11.87 38.15 21.00
C GLY A 331 12.98 37.52 20.18
N MET A 332 13.92 38.37 19.74
CA MET A 332 15.18 38.08 19.03
C MET A 332 15.11 38.06 17.50
N ALA A 333 15.84 38.99 16.89
CA ALA A 333 16.00 39.14 15.45
C ALA A 333 16.52 37.83 14.80
N ALA A 334 15.77 37.34 13.81
CA ALA A 334 16.17 36.19 13.01
C ALA A 334 17.46 36.49 12.23
N LYS A 335 18.53 35.75 12.50
CA LYS A 335 19.68 35.69 11.58
C LYS A 335 19.26 34.89 10.35
N SER A 336 19.43 35.50 9.17
CA SER A 336 19.31 34.86 7.87
C SER A 336 20.17 33.58 7.81
N ILE A 337 19.52 32.42 7.77
CA ILE A 337 20.17 31.16 7.42
C ILE A 337 20.14 31.07 5.89
N GLN A 338 21.33 31.03 5.27
CA GLN A 338 21.46 30.73 3.84
C GLN A 338 20.90 29.34 3.56
N ASN A 339 19.77 29.27 2.86
CA ASN A 339 19.21 28.02 2.32
C ASN A 339 20.10 27.52 1.17
N GLY A 340 21.08 26.67 1.50
CA GLY A 340 21.93 25.97 0.53
C GLY A 340 21.54 24.50 0.28
N LEU A 341 20.51 23.98 0.96
CA LEU A 341 20.01 22.62 0.76
C LEU A 341 18.73 22.66 -0.05
N LEU A 342 18.87 22.77 -1.37
CA LEU A 342 17.78 22.44 -2.29
C LEU A 342 17.58 20.92 -2.22
N ALA A 343 16.37 20.50 -1.86
CA ALA A 343 15.92 19.16 -2.20
C ALA A 343 16.02 19.01 -3.72
N LYS A 344 16.37 17.80 -4.19
CA LYS A 344 16.27 17.47 -5.62
C LYS A 344 14.80 17.68 -5.99
N MET A 345 14.48 18.74 -6.75
CA MET A 345 13.15 18.92 -7.35
C MET A 345 12.91 17.84 -8.40
#